data_AF-A0A2W7ULX7-F1
#
_entry.id   AF-A0A2W7ULX7-F1
#
_cell.length_a   1.000
_cell.length_b   1.000
_cell.length_c   1.000
_cell.angle_alpha   90.00
_cell.angle_beta   90.00
_cell.angle_gamma   90.00
#
_symmetry.space_group_name_H-M   'P 1'
#
loop_
_entity.id
_entity.type
_entity.pdbx_description
1 polymer ?
#
loop_
_entity_poly.entity_id
_entity_poly.type
_entity_poly.pdbx_seq_one_letter_code
_entity_poly.pdbx_strand_id
1 'polypeptide(L)' 'MYQRILGKKKPCLQYDLHHSIQDPNVFILHEVWKNKEGLDLHKEELYFLKFNQVSELFLEEKTTVFETSRIK' A
#
# COMPACT_ATOMS: atom_id res chain seq x y z
N MET A 1 -15.10 4.43 3.32
CA MET A 1 -13.78 4.33 3.97
C MET A 1 -12.63 4.55 2.98
N TYR A 2 -12.67 3.95 1.78
CA TYR A 2 -11.69 4.11 0.68
C TYR A 2 -11.26 5.54 0.32
N GLN A 3 -12.18 6.50 0.24
CA GLN A 3 -11.82 7.86 -0.17
C GLN A 3 -11.22 8.74 0.94
N ARG A 4 -11.15 8.23 2.18
CA ARG A 4 -10.73 9.04 3.34
C ARG A 4 -9.24 8.94 3.67
N ILE A 5 -8.55 7.89 3.19
CA ILE A 5 -7.12 7.65 3.45
C ILE A 5 -6.24 8.14 2.29
N LEU A 6 -6.65 7.90 1.04
CA LEU A 6 -5.86 8.31 -0.13
C LEU A 6 -6.22 9.69 -0.69
N GLY A 7 -7.34 10.29 -0.27
CA GLY A 7 -7.84 11.52 -0.88
C GLY A 7 -8.40 11.31 -2.29
N LYS A 8 -9.47 12.03 -2.62
CA LYS A 8 -10.32 11.85 -3.81
C LYS A 8 -9.63 11.98 -5.19
N LYS A 9 -8.32 12.26 -5.27
CA LYS A 9 -7.62 12.59 -6.53
C LYS A 9 -6.19 12.03 -6.62
N LYS A 10 -5.85 10.95 -5.90
CA LYS A 10 -4.53 10.34 -6.10
C LYS A 10 -4.54 9.39 -7.30
N PRO A 11 -3.43 9.28 -8.05
CA PRO A 11 -3.29 8.39 -9.21
C PRO A 11 -3.32 6.89 -8.85
N CYS A 12 -3.81 6.53 -7.66
CA CYS A 12 -4.05 5.16 -7.24
C CYS A 12 -5.35 4.66 -7.88
N LEU A 13 -5.24 3.65 -8.72
CA LEU A 13 -6.35 3.02 -9.45
C LEU A 13 -6.98 1.89 -8.64
N GLN A 14 -6.21 1.22 -7.78
CA GLN A 14 -6.64 0.11 -6.94
C GLN A 14 -5.86 0.14 -5.63
N TYR A 15 -6.54 -0.15 -4.52
CA TYR A 15 -5.93 -0.23 -3.19
C TYR A 15 -6.69 -1.26 -2.37
N ASP A 16 -6.20 -2.49 -2.35
CA ASP A 16 -6.87 -3.60 -1.70
C ASP A 16 -5.97 -4.22 -0.63
N LEU A 17 -6.57 -4.53 0.52
CA LEU A 17 -5.93 -5.31 1.57
C LEU A 17 -6.42 -6.74 1.50
N HIS A 18 -5.49 -7.66 1.29
CA HIS A 18 -5.72 -9.08 1.25
C HIS A 18 -5.04 -9.73 2.47
N HIS A 19 -5.51 -10.90 2.89
CA HIS A 19 -4.76 -11.79 3.76
C HIS A 19 -4.47 -13.08 2.98
N SER A 20 -3.37 -13.75 3.32
CA SER A 20 -3.01 -15.02 2.71
C SER A 20 -4.00 -16.11 3.12
N ILE A 21 -4.34 -16.99 2.18
CA ILE A 21 -5.18 -18.16 2.46
C ILE A 21 -4.39 -19.31 3.11
N GLN A 22 -3.05 -19.26 3.05
CA GLN A 22 -2.16 -20.23 3.68
C GLN A 22 -1.73 -19.81 5.08
N ASP A 23 -1.60 -18.50 5.34
CA ASP A 23 -1.19 -17.96 6.64
C ASP A 23 -2.02 -16.70 6.97
N PRO A 24 -2.92 -16.77 7.97
CA PRO A 24 -3.78 -15.64 8.32
C PRO A 24 -3.03 -14.43 8.90
N ASN A 25 -1.77 -14.58 9.29
CA ASN A 25 -0.94 -13.47 9.79
C ASN A 25 -0.26 -12.70 8.66
N VAL A 26 -0.26 -13.24 7.43
CA VAL A 26 0.31 -12.57 6.27
C VAL A 26 -0.75 -11.71 5.60
N PHE A 27 -0.54 -10.39 5.64
CA PHE A 27 -1.35 -9.40 4.95
C PHE A 27 -0.61 -8.86 3.73
N ILE A 28 -1.35 -8.62 2.64
CA ILE A 28 -0.82 -8.11 1.38
C ILE A 28 -1.62 -6.87 1.00
N LEU A 29 -0.93 -5.74 0.91
CA LEU A 29 -1.49 -4.52 0.35
C LEU A 29 -1.17 -4.48 -1.14
N HIS A 30 -2.18 -4.65 -1.98
CA HIS A 30 -2.04 -4.64 -3.43
C HIS A 30 -2.54 -3.32 -4.00
N GLU A 31 -1.61 -2.55 -4.57
CA GLU A 31 -1.88 -1.23 -5.11
C GLU A 31 -1.57 -1.16 -6.60
N VAL A 32 -2.47 -0.57 -7.38
CA VAL A 32 -2.23 -0.29 -8.80
C VAL A 32 -2.20 1.21 -8.98
N TRP A 33 -1.10 1.71 -9.54
CA TRP A 33 -0.89 3.13 -9.75
C TRP A 33 -0.92 3.48 -11.22
N LYS A 34 -1.46 4.65 -11.56
CA LYS A 34 -1.49 5.17 -12.94
C LYS A 34 -0.09 5.31 -13.52
N ASN A 35 0.88 5.73 -12.69
CA ASN A 35 2.28 5.90 -13.04
C ASN A 35 3.16 5.96 -11.78
N LYS A 36 4.48 5.88 -11.99
CA LYS A 36 5.49 5.90 -10.92
C LYS A 36 5.53 7.22 -10.15
N GLU A 37 5.42 8.35 -10.84
CA GLU A 37 5.36 9.69 -10.22
C GLU A 37 4.25 9.78 -9.16
N GLY A 38 3.09 9.19 -9.46
CA GLY A 38 1.97 9.12 -8.54
C GLY A 38 2.23 8.32 -7.27
N LEU A 39 2.95 7.20 -7.39
CA LEU A 39 3.39 6.39 -6.26
C LEU A 39 4.46 7.14 -5.44
N ASP A 40 5.38 7.83 -6.10
CA ASP A 40 6.45 8.56 -5.42
C ASP A 40 5.90 9.71 -4.58
N LEU A 41 4.98 10.51 -5.14
CA LEU A 41 4.26 11.54 -4.39
C LEU A 41 3.45 10.95 -3.22
N HIS A 42 2.86 9.76 -3.38
CA HIS A 42 2.17 9.09 -2.29
C HIS A 42 3.12 8.71 -1.13
N LYS A 43 4.34 8.27 -1.44
CA LYS A 43 5.36 7.86 -0.45
C LYS A 43 5.91 9.04 0.38
N GLU A 44 5.77 10.27 -0.11
CA GLU A 44 6.23 11.48 0.61
C GLU A 44 5.18 12.04 1.59
N GLU A 45 3.93 11.55 1.50
CA GLU A 45 2.83 12.12 2.27
C GLU A 45 2.89 11.77 3.76
N LEU A 46 2.55 12.75 4.60
CA LEU A 46 2.69 12.61 6.05
C LEU A 46 1.92 11.41 6.63
N TYR A 47 0.74 11.09 6.08
CA TYR A 47 -0.03 9.93 6.54
C TYR A 47 0.66 8.61 6.17
N PHE A 48 1.37 8.53 5.04
CA PHE A 48 2.09 7.32 4.63
C PHE A 48 3.32 7.12 5.52
N LEU A 49 4.08 8.18 5.77
CA LEU A 49 5.21 8.14 6.69
C LEU A 49 4.79 7.70 8.10
N LYS A 50 3.67 8.25 8.61
CA LYS A 50 3.09 7.84 9.90
C LYS A 50 2.60 6.39 9.88
N PHE A 51 1.96 5.96 8.81
CA PHE A 51 1.50 4.58 8.67
C PHE A 51 2.68 3.61 8.72
N ASN A 52 3.74 3.85 7.95
CA ASN A 52 4.94 3.02 7.98
C ASN A 52 5.53 2.93 9.39
N GLN A 53 5.75 4.07 10.04
CA GLN A 53 6.30 4.10 11.40
C GLN A 53 5.45 3.33 12.41
N VAL A 54 4.13 3.49 12.37
CA VAL A 54 3.22 2.80 13.30
C VAL A 54 3.14 1.32 12.97
N SER A 55 3.09 0.95 11.69
CA SER A 55 2.95 -0.44 11.25
C SER A 55 4.12 -1.31 11.70
N GLU A 56 5.34 -0.77 11.75
CA GLU A 56 6.52 -1.50 12.25
C GLU A 56 6.35 -2.02 13.68
N LEU A 57 5.51 -1.39 14.51
CA LEU A 57 5.24 -1.85 15.87
C LEU A 57 4.34 -3.10 15.94
N PHE A 58 3.65 -3.41 14.84
CA PHE A 58 2.68 -4.51 14.76
C PHE A 58 3.15 -5.67 13.89
N LEU A 59 4.28 -5.50 13.18
CA LEU A 59 4.82 -6.52 12.29
C LEU A 59 5.89 -7.32 13.01
N GLU A 60 5.82 -8.64 12.90
CA GLU A 60 6.87 -9.54 13.39
C GLU A 60 8.16 -9.41 12.58
N GLU A 61 8.03 -9.12 11.28
CA GLU A 61 9.14 -8.96 10.35
C GLU A 61 9.01 -7.66 9.53
N LYS A 62 10.10 -7.25 8.87
CA LYS A 62 10.05 -6.09 7.98
C LYS A 62 9.15 -6.37 6.77
N THR A 63 8.38 -5.35 6.37
CA THR A 63 7.55 -5.42 5.16
C THR A 63 8.39 -5.72 3.92
N THR A 64 7.95 -6.69 3.13
CA THR A 64 8.52 -6.95 1.80
C THR A 64 7.73 -6.18 0.74
N VAL A 65 8.43 -5.49 -0.17
CA VAL A 65 7.80 -4.67 -1.23
C VAL A 65 8.23 -5.17 -2.60
N PHE A 66 7.25 -5.38 -3.49
CA PHE A 66 7.48 -5.75 -4.88
C PHE A 66 6.89 -4.70 -5.81
N GLU A 67 7.72 -4.13 -6.68
CA GLU A 67 7.25 -3.33 -7.82
C GLU A 67 6.97 -4.27 -8.99
N THR A 68 5.75 -4.23 -9.52
CA THR A 68 5.28 -5.20 -10.51
C THR A 68 4.64 -4.52 -11.71
N SER A 69 4.59 -5.24 -12.84
CA SER A 69 3.81 -4.86 -14.02
C SER A 69 2.70 -5.87 -14.23
N ARG A 70 1.46 -5.40 -14.46
CA ARG A 70 0.33 -6.27 -14.77
C ARG A 70 0.50 -6.82 -16.20
N ILE A 71 0.56 -8.15 -16.31
CA ILE A 71 0.47 -8.84 -17.60
C ILE A 71 -0.99 -8.83 -18.05
N LYS A 72 -1.22 -8.58 -19.34
CA LYS A 72 -2.55 -8.61 -19.97
C LYS A 72 -2.90 -10.01 -20.45
#